data_AF-A0AAU2SZS8-F1
#
_entry.id   AF-A0AAU2SZS8-F1
#
_cell.length_a   1.000
_cell.length_b   1.000
_cell.length_c   1.000
_cell.angle_alpha   90.00
_cell.angle_beta   90.00
_cell.angle_gamma   90.00
#
_symmetry.space_group_name_H-M   'P 1'
#
loop_
_entity.id
_entity.type
_entity.pdbx_description
1 polymer ?
#
loop_
_entity_poly.entity_id
_entity_poly.type
_entity_poly.pdbx_seq_one_letter_code
_entity_poly.pdbx_strand_id
1 'polypeptide(L)'
;MKEVQHSESGPVVQERPDATAAPPKLPRGARALKSGLCATVVLCLVASVVHVLLVFLHVAPANTISKRYSPLINSWVYPFFEQNWRLFAPDPESVNRQILARTAHTGSDGSVQVSPWFDLTAMDRSAVVHDPFPSHTAQNMLRRAWAGYVDSHGGDDKAHTERALMMQKYLSNIAADRAAARKDGPFDFIQLRVVALSIPASGPAAGNRPPTPAENRLLPWWKVTRHGK
;
A
#
# COMPACT_ATOMS: atom_id res chain seq x y z
N MET A 1 94.36 -14.17 52.79
CA MET A 1 94.63 -13.63 54.14
C MET A 1 94.85 -12.14 53.98
N LYS A 2 94.00 -11.30 54.60
CA LYS A 2 94.01 -9.81 54.57
C LYS A 2 93.77 -9.19 53.16
N GLU A 3 92.93 -8.16 52.94
CA GLU A 3 92.69 -6.88 53.66
C GLU A 3 93.83 -5.89 53.38
N VAL A 4 93.62 -4.81 52.62
CA VAL A 4 93.14 -3.45 53.00
C VAL A 4 92.70 -2.74 51.68
N GLN A 5 91.50 -2.14 51.53
CA GLN A 5 91.09 -0.75 51.88
C GLN A 5 91.89 0.38 51.15
N HIS A 6 91.37 1.56 50.78
CA HIS A 6 89.99 2.06 50.57
C HIS A 6 90.02 3.39 49.75
N SER A 7 88.84 3.86 49.30
CA SER A 7 88.34 5.22 48.95
C SER A 7 89.27 6.47 49.03
N GLU A 8 89.09 7.56 48.27
CA GLU A 8 88.05 8.03 47.31
C GLU A 8 88.65 9.17 46.40
N SER A 9 88.00 10.07 45.64
CA SER A 9 86.59 10.53 45.40
C SER A 9 86.35 10.89 43.91
N GLY A 10 85.08 11.00 43.50
CA GLY A 10 84.66 11.63 42.21
C GLY A 10 83.29 11.10 41.72
N PRO A 11 82.36 11.95 41.23
CA PRO A 11 80.93 11.62 41.24
C PRO A 11 80.41 10.72 40.11
N VAL A 12 79.28 10.07 40.39
CA VAL A 12 78.56 9.11 39.54
C VAL A 12 77.40 9.77 38.79
N VAL A 13 77.18 9.36 37.53
CA VAL A 13 75.85 9.38 36.88
C VAL A 13 75.65 8.05 36.15
N GLN A 14 74.47 7.44 36.28
CA GLN A 14 74.13 6.15 35.67
C GLN A 14 72.64 6.10 35.28
N GLU A 15 72.35 6.02 33.99
CA GLU A 15 71.00 5.82 33.42
C GLU A 15 71.17 4.98 32.15
N ARG A 16 70.85 3.67 32.13
CA ARG A 16 69.54 2.98 32.25
C ARG A 16 68.62 3.29 31.05
N PRO A 17 68.29 2.30 30.20
CA PRO A 17 67.27 2.47 29.17
C PRO A 17 65.87 2.44 29.80
N ASP A 18 65.05 3.44 29.52
CA ASP A 18 63.68 3.54 30.05
C ASP A 18 62.60 3.20 29.00
N ALA A 19 61.36 3.04 29.47
CA ALA A 19 60.42 2.08 28.92
C ALA A 19 59.44 2.60 27.84
N THR A 20 58.95 1.62 27.06
CA THR A 20 57.57 1.51 26.54
C THR A 20 56.87 2.82 26.14
N ALA A 21 57.00 3.20 24.87
CA ALA A 21 56.16 4.22 24.27
C ALA A 21 54.67 3.80 24.29
N ALA A 22 53.85 4.48 25.09
CA ALA A 22 52.41 4.22 25.18
C ALA A 22 51.69 4.65 23.88
N PRO A 23 50.66 3.90 23.41
CA PRO A 23 50.00 4.19 22.14
C PRO A 23 49.23 5.54 22.19
N PRO A 24 49.24 6.32 21.08
CA PRO A 24 48.68 7.66 21.06
C PRO A 24 47.16 7.68 21.29
N LYS A 25 46.73 8.45 22.30
CA LYS A 25 45.32 8.57 22.68
C LYS A 25 44.56 9.41 21.63
N LEU A 26 43.88 8.72 20.71
CA LEU A 26 42.99 9.31 19.69
C LEU A 26 42.12 10.47 20.26
N PRO A 27 42.06 11.63 19.57
CA PRO A 27 41.40 12.82 20.08
C PRO A 27 39.89 12.61 20.30
N ARG A 28 39.32 13.29 21.30
CA ARG A 28 37.93 13.08 21.76
C ARG A 28 36.90 13.18 20.64
N GLY A 29 37.05 14.15 19.72
CA GLY A 29 36.16 14.29 18.55
C GLY A 29 36.19 13.08 17.61
N ALA A 30 37.37 12.51 17.33
CA ALA A 30 37.48 11.30 16.52
C ALA A 30 36.89 10.06 17.22
N ARG A 31 36.90 10.02 18.56
CA ARG A 31 36.24 8.97 19.35
C ARG A 31 34.71 9.11 19.31
N ALA A 32 34.19 10.33 19.44
CA ALA A 32 32.76 10.62 19.30
C ALA A 32 32.25 10.28 17.90
N LEU A 33 32.96 10.71 16.85
CA LEU A 33 32.63 10.41 15.45
C LEU A 33 32.62 8.89 15.17
N LYS A 34 33.64 8.15 15.66
CA LYS A 34 33.67 6.68 15.56
C LYS A 34 32.52 6.02 16.32
N SER A 35 32.17 6.52 17.51
CA SER A 35 31.05 6.00 18.30
C SER A 35 29.71 6.25 17.61
N GLY A 36 29.50 7.43 17.02
CA GLY A 36 28.32 7.75 16.22
C GLY A 36 28.21 6.85 14.99
N LEU A 37 29.31 6.69 14.23
CA LEU A 37 29.36 5.79 13.08
C LEU A 37 29.03 4.33 13.46
N CYS A 38 29.59 3.83 14.58
CA CYS A 38 29.27 2.49 15.06
C CYS A 38 27.78 2.35 15.43
N ALA A 39 27.19 3.35 16.09
CA ALA A 39 25.76 3.36 16.42
C ALA A 39 24.88 3.36 15.16
N THR A 40 25.23 4.16 14.14
CA THR A 40 24.55 4.16 12.84
C THR A 40 24.66 2.81 12.14
N VAL A 41 25.85 2.19 12.11
CA VAL A 41 26.05 0.86 11.50
C VAL A 41 25.23 -0.21 12.21
N VAL A 42 25.19 -0.22 13.55
CA VAL A 42 24.35 -1.14 14.33
C VAL A 42 22.86 -0.91 14.03
N LEU A 43 22.41 0.34 13.97
CA LEU A 43 21.02 0.67 13.64
C LEU A 43 20.64 0.19 12.22
N CYS A 44 21.50 0.41 11.23
CA CYS A 44 21.30 -0.08 9.86
C CYS A 44 21.26 -1.61 9.78
N LEU A 45 22.14 -2.32 10.51
CA LEU A 45 22.13 -3.78 10.59
C LEU A 45 20.83 -4.30 11.22
N VAL A 46 20.39 -3.72 12.34
CA VAL A 46 19.12 -4.08 12.99
C VAL A 46 17.93 -3.84 12.05
N ALA A 47 17.88 -2.68 11.39
CA ALA A 47 16.84 -2.37 10.41
C ALA A 47 16.82 -3.34 9.22
N SER A 48 18.00 -3.77 8.75
CA SER A 48 18.13 -4.76 7.67
C SER A 48 17.62 -6.14 8.09
N VAL A 49 17.97 -6.60 9.31
CA VAL A 49 17.48 -7.88 9.86
C VAL A 49 15.96 -7.84 10.06
N VAL A 50 15.41 -6.75 10.59
CA VAL A 50 13.95 -6.55 10.72
C VAL A 50 13.27 -6.54 9.35
N HIS A 51 13.84 -5.86 8.36
CA HIS A 51 13.31 -5.84 7.00
C HIS A 51 13.25 -7.25 6.38
N VAL A 52 14.35 -8.00 6.44
CA VAL A 52 14.42 -9.37 5.91
C VAL A 52 13.43 -10.30 6.63
N LEU A 53 13.28 -10.17 7.96
CA LEU A 53 12.29 -10.94 8.72
C LEU A 53 10.84 -10.61 8.32
N LEU A 54 10.51 -9.34 8.10
CA LEU A 54 9.16 -8.92 7.69
C LEU A 54 8.84 -9.36 6.25
N VAL A 55 9.79 -9.25 5.31
CA VAL A 55 9.63 -9.76 3.94
C VAL A 55 9.53 -11.29 3.92
N PHE A 56 10.32 -12.00 4.74
CA PHE A 56 10.18 -13.44 4.92
C PHE A 56 8.78 -13.80 5.44
N LEU A 57 8.29 -13.14 6.50
CA LEU A 57 6.95 -13.39 7.05
C LEU A 57 5.81 -13.02 6.09
N HIS A 58 6.04 -12.13 5.12
CA HIS A 58 5.08 -11.78 4.07
C HIS A 58 5.00 -12.85 2.96
N VAL A 59 6.13 -13.43 2.56
CA VAL A 59 6.21 -14.41 1.46
C VAL A 59 6.10 -15.87 1.94
N ALA A 60 6.37 -16.14 3.22
CA ALA A 60 6.29 -17.48 3.79
C ALA A 60 4.85 -18.04 3.82
N PRO A 61 4.68 -19.38 3.76
CA PRO A 61 3.37 -20.03 3.90
C PRO A 61 2.59 -19.61 5.15
N ALA A 62 1.26 -19.63 5.02
CA ALA A 62 0.31 -18.97 5.93
C ALA A 62 0.29 -19.51 7.37
N ASN A 63 1.19 -19.00 8.21
CA ASN A 63 1.40 -19.38 9.60
C ASN A 63 0.69 -18.44 10.60
N THR A 64 0.73 -18.77 11.89
CA THR A 64 0.04 -18.03 12.97
C THR A 64 0.63 -16.62 13.22
N ILE A 65 1.94 -16.45 13.06
CA ILE A 65 2.62 -15.16 13.26
C ILE A 65 2.24 -14.21 12.12
N SER A 66 2.43 -14.63 10.87
CA SER A 66 2.05 -13.84 9.69
C SER A 66 0.57 -13.48 9.68
N LYS A 67 -0.33 -14.38 10.11
CA LYS A 67 -1.76 -14.06 10.26
C LYS A 67 -2.01 -13.02 11.35
N ARG A 68 -1.43 -13.19 12.55
CA ARG A 68 -1.66 -12.28 13.69
C ARG A 68 -1.08 -10.88 13.48
N TYR A 69 0.08 -10.78 12.85
CA TYR A 69 0.79 -9.51 12.62
C TYR A 69 0.65 -8.99 11.19
N SER A 70 -0.24 -9.58 10.39
CA SER A 70 -0.51 -9.20 8.99
C SER A 70 -0.63 -7.67 8.79
N PRO A 71 -1.38 -6.90 9.60
CA PRO A 71 -1.47 -5.44 9.41
C PRO A 71 -0.12 -4.71 9.50
N LEU A 72 0.76 -5.12 10.42
CA LEU A 72 2.09 -4.51 10.65
C LEU A 72 3.10 -4.94 9.59
N ILE A 73 3.08 -6.21 9.18
CA ILE A 73 3.90 -6.72 8.08
C ILE A 73 3.53 -5.99 6.78
N ASN A 74 2.22 -5.87 6.52
CA ASN A 74 1.70 -5.23 5.32
C ASN A 74 1.98 -3.71 5.29
N SER A 75 1.91 -3.00 6.43
CA SER A 75 2.26 -1.57 6.49
C SER A 75 3.74 -1.29 6.29
N TRP A 76 4.64 -2.26 6.53
CA TRP A 76 6.06 -2.16 6.22
C TRP A 76 6.39 -2.54 4.76
N VAL A 77 5.74 -3.58 4.22
CA VAL A 77 6.07 -4.14 2.90
C VAL A 77 5.41 -3.38 1.75
N TYR A 78 4.10 -3.15 1.80
CA TYR A 78 3.36 -2.58 0.65
C TYR A 78 3.72 -1.14 0.23
N PRO A 79 4.28 -0.25 1.06
CA PRO A 79 4.77 1.06 0.58
C PRO A 79 5.91 0.98 -0.44
N PHE A 80 6.62 -0.16 -0.50
CA PHE A 80 7.82 -0.34 -1.32
C PHE A 80 7.76 -1.57 -2.24
N PHE A 81 6.99 -2.61 -1.88
CA PHE A 81 6.95 -3.90 -2.58
C PHE A 81 5.50 -4.41 -2.76
N GLU A 82 4.79 -3.93 -3.78
CA GLU A 82 3.48 -4.49 -4.17
C GLU A 82 3.66 -5.70 -5.10
N GLN A 83 3.41 -6.91 -4.60
CA GLN A 83 3.57 -8.16 -5.37
C GLN A 83 2.37 -8.42 -6.30
N ASN A 84 2.41 -7.88 -7.52
CA ASN A 84 1.33 -8.03 -8.51
C ASN A 84 1.69 -8.99 -9.66
N TRP A 85 1.45 -10.29 -9.46
CA TRP A 85 1.73 -11.35 -10.43
C TRP A 85 0.81 -11.36 -11.67
N ARG A 86 -0.25 -10.54 -11.69
CA ARG A 86 -1.24 -10.47 -12.80
C ARG A 86 -0.67 -9.99 -14.14
N LEU A 87 0.58 -9.53 -14.17
CA LEU A 87 1.30 -9.24 -15.42
C LEU A 87 1.66 -10.51 -16.20
N PHE A 88 1.95 -11.62 -15.51
CA PHE A 88 2.38 -12.88 -16.11
C PHE A 88 1.27 -13.95 -16.15
N ALA A 89 0.39 -13.93 -15.15
CA ALA A 89 -0.81 -14.77 -15.12
C ALA A 89 -2.02 -13.91 -14.71
N PRO A 90 -2.63 -13.15 -15.64
CA PRO A 90 -3.89 -12.48 -15.39
C PRO A 90 -5.01 -13.51 -15.28
N ASP A 91 -5.70 -13.56 -14.13
CA ASP A 91 -6.95 -14.31 -14.00
C ASP A 91 -7.94 -13.82 -15.07
N PRO A 92 -8.46 -14.69 -15.96
CA PRO A 92 -9.47 -14.28 -16.92
C PRO A 92 -10.75 -13.91 -16.15
N GLU A 93 -11.27 -12.71 -16.39
CA GLU A 93 -12.40 -12.16 -15.64
C GLU A 93 -13.69 -12.92 -15.98
N SER A 94 -14.04 -13.91 -15.16
CA SER A 94 -15.11 -14.89 -15.40
C SER A 94 -16.54 -14.33 -15.21
N VAL A 95 -16.68 -13.01 -15.04
CA VAL A 95 -17.96 -12.33 -14.78
C VAL A 95 -18.07 -11.03 -15.60
N ASN A 96 -19.22 -10.84 -16.22
CA ASN A 96 -19.62 -9.53 -16.74
C ASN A 96 -20.09 -8.67 -15.56
N ARG A 97 -19.28 -7.69 -15.14
CA ARG A 97 -19.61 -6.77 -14.05
C ARG A 97 -20.16 -5.44 -14.57
N GLN A 98 -21.31 -5.05 -14.03
CA GLN A 98 -21.96 -3.76 -14.22
C GLN A 98 -21.84 -2.97 -12.91
N ILE A 99 -21.42 -1.71 -12.98
CA ILE A 99 -21.38 -0.80 -11.82
C ILE A 99 -22.39 0.31 -12.04
N LEU A 100 -23.49 0.21 -11.31
CA LEU A 100 -24.55 1.21 -11.27
C LEU A 100 -24.21 2.27 -10.22
N ALA A 101 -24.55 3.52 -10.50
CA ALA A 101 -24.49 4.63 -9.56
C ALA A 101 -25.87 5.27 -9.40
N ARG A 102 -26.09 5.90 -8.24
CA ARG A 102 -27.11 6.92 -8.04
C ARG A 102 -26.59 8.02 -7.13
N THR A 103 -27.15 9.20 -7.25
CA THR A 103 -26.79 10.39 -6.48
C THR A 103 -27.89 10.75 -5.48
N ALA A 104 -27.53 11.51 -4.45
CA ALA A 104 -28.48 12.19 -3.59
C ALA A 104 -28.06 13.64 -3.33
N HIS A 105 -29.04 14.52 -3.27
CA HIS A 105 -28.89 15.94 -2.95
C HIS A 105 -29.77 16.28 -1.73
N THR A 106 -29.23 17.07 -0.80
CA THR A 106 -30.03 17.64 0.31
C THR A 106 -30.45 19.05 -0.04
N GLY A 107 -31.76 19.27 -0.19
CA GLY A 107 -32.35 20.59 -0.45
C GLY A 107 -32.22 21.54 0.76
N SER A 108 -32.45 22.83 0.53
CA SER A 108 -32.43 23.86 1.59
C SER A 108 -33.54 23.71 2.64
N ASP A 109 -34.55 22.91 2.34
CA ASP A 109 -35.63 22.47 3.23
C ASP A 109 -35.27 21.22 4.05
N GLY A 110 -34.09 20.63 3.82
CA GLY A 110 -33.67 19.35 4.41
C GLY A 110 -34.22 18.12 3.68
N SER A 111 -34.98 18.27 2.59
CA SER A 111 -35.45 17.12 1.80
C SER A 111 -34.28 16.42 1.10
N VAL A 112 -34.32 15.09 1.02
CA VAL A 112 -33.29 14.30 0.34
C VAL A 112 -33.85 13.77 -0.97
N GLN A 113 -33.40 14.36 -2.08
CA GLN A 113 -33.78 13.95 -3.43
C GLN A 113 -32.78 12.92 -3.93
N VAL A 114 -33.26 11.73 -4.30
CA VAL A 114 -32.42 10.58 -4.74
C VAL A 114 -32.70 10.28 -6.20
N SER A 115 -31.67 10.23 -7.03
CA SER A 115 -31.81 9.95 -8.46
C SER A 115 -32.03 8.46 -8.76
N PRO A 116 -32.60 8.11 -9.94
CA PRO A 116 -32.62 6.74 -10.43
C PRO A 116 -31.20 6.16 -10.61
N TRP A 117 -31.09 4.83 -10.64
CA TRP A 117 -29.84 4.15 -10.97
C TRP A 117 -29.46 4.38 -12.44
N PHE A 118 -28.21 4.77 -12.69
CA PHE A 118 -27.60 4.86 -14.02
C PHE A 118 -26.31 4.02 -14.08
N ASP A 119 -25.92 3.58 -15.28
CA ASP A 119 -24.82 2.65 -15.48
C ASP A 119 -23.49 3.39 -15.80
N LEU A 120 -22.49 3.26 -14.91
CA LEU A 120 -21.15 3.81 -15.14
C LEU A 120 -20.33 2.98 -16.13
N THR A 121 -20.60 1.67 -16.22
CA THR A 121 -19.94 0.73 -17.13
C THR A 121 -20.45 0.89 -18.56
N ALA A 122 -21.70 1.31 -18.76
CA ALA A 122 -22.24 1.64 -20.08
C ALA A 122 -21.45 2.77 -20.76
N MET A 123 -21.00 3.78 -20.00
CA MET A 123 -20.16 4.87 -20.52
C MET A 123 -18.82 4.34 -21.06
N ASP A 124 -18.11 3.55 -20.25
CA ASP A 124 -16.85 2.90 -20.66
C ASP A 124 -17.06 2.01 -21.90
N ARG A 125 -18.11 1.19 -21.90
CA ARG A 125 -18.45 0.31 -23.01
C ARG A 125 -18.72 1.09 -24.29
N SER A 126 -19.45 2.20 -24.22
CA SER A 126 -19.72 3.06 -25.38
C SER A 126 -18.47 3.76 -25.94
N ALA A 127 -17.44 3.95 -25.12
CA ALA A 127 -16.14 4.50 -25.53
C ALA A 127 -15.10 3.41 -25.91
N VAL A 128 -15.52 2.15 -26.03
CA VAL A 128 -14.68 1.01 -26.46
C VAL A 128 -15.31 0.26 -27.64
N VAL A 129 -16.63 0.18 -27.72
CA VAL A 129 -17.35 -0.48 -28.81
C VAL A 129 -17.25 0.33 -30.10
N HIS A 130 -16.79 -0.32 -31.18
CA HIS A 130 -16.52 0.24 -32.52
C HIS A 130 -15.35 1.25 -32.63
N ASP A 131 -14.61 1.50 -31.56
CA ASP A 131 -13.33 2.22 -31.62
C ASP A 131 -12.20 1.24 -32.05
N PRO A 132 -11.39 1.53 -33.09
CA PRO A 132 -10.23 0.71 -33.47
C PRO A 132 -9.02 0.87 -32.54
N PHE A 133 -8.90 1.97 -31.79
CA PHE A 133 -7.80 2.24 -30.86
C PHE A 133 -8.32 2.68 -29.47
N PRO A 134 -9.18 1.88 -28.82
CA PRO A 134 -9.92 2.30 -27.63
C PRO A 134 -9.01 2.60 -26.45
N SER A 135 -9.27 3.72 -25.78
CA SER A 135 -8.41 4.19 -24.69
C SER A 135 -8.33 3.20 -23.52
N HIS A 136 -7.12 2.97 -23.00
CA HIS A 136 -6.93 2.15 -21.79
C HIS A 136 -7.68 2.70 -20.57
N THR A 137 -7.95 4.01 -20.53
CA THR A 137 -8.77 4.66 -19.49
C THR A 137 -10.21 4.13 -19.53
N ALA A 138 -10.88 4.16 -20.68
CA ALA A 138 -12.23 3.62 -20.82
C ALA A 138 -12.27 2.11 -20.53
N GLN A 139 -11.28 1.35 -21.01
CA GLN A 139 -11.20 -0.10 -20.77
C GLN A 139 -10.98 -0.48 -19.29
N ASN A 140 -10.20 0.30 -18.53
CA ASN A 140 -9.61 -0.17 -17.27
C ASN A 140 -9.82 0.72 -16.04
N MET A 141 -10.18 2.00 -16.16
CA MET A 141 -10.18 2.93 -15.01
C MET A 141 -11.16 2.47 -13.92
N LEU A 142 -12.44 2.33 -14.27
CA LEU A 142 -13.48 1.87 -13.34
C LEU A 142 -13.24 0.43 -12.86
N ARG A 143 -12.79 -0.45 -13.76
CA ARG A 143 -12.48 -1.86 -13.50
C ARG A 143 -11.35 -2.02 -12.47
N ARG A 144 -10.27 -1.26 -12.60
CA ARG A 144 -9.14 -1.26 -11.65
C ARG A 144 -9.50 -0.57 -10.34
N ALA A 145 -10.28 0.51 -10.37
CA ALA A 145 -10.78 1.15 -9.15
C ALA A 145 -11.64 0.20 -8.32
N TRP A 146 -12.54 -0.57 -8.95
CA TRP A 146 -13.31 -1.61 -8.27
C TRP A 146 -12.43 -2.73 -7.72
N ALA A 147 -11.50 -3.26 -8.54
CA ALA A 147 -10.60 -4.32 -8.10
C ALA A 147 -9.76 -3.89 -6.87
N GLY A 148 -9.22 -2.67 -6.88
CA GLY A 148 -8.50 -2.09 -5.74
C GLY A 148 -9.38 -1.85 -4.51
N TYR A 149 -10.65 -1.46 -4.71
CA TYR A 149 -11.60 -1.31 -3.61
C TYR A 149 -11.90 -2.65 -2.91
N VAL A 150 -12.19 -3.72 -3.67
CA VAL A 150 -12.45 -5.07 -3.10
C VAL A 150 -11.21 -5.59 -2.36
N ASP A 151 -10.04 -5.47 -2.99
CA ASP A 151 -8.74 -5.87 -2.44
C ASP A 151 -8.41 -5.18 -1.10
N SER A 152 -8.89 -3.95 -0.88
CA SER A 152 -8.63 -3.19 0.35
C SER A 152 -9.76 -3.19 1.40
N HIS A 153 -11.00 -3.53 1.05
CA HIS A 153 -12.17 -3.49 1.95
C HIS A 153 -12.74 -4.88 2.29
N GLY A 154 -12.30 -5.95 1.62
CA GLY A 154 -12.78 -7.29 1.87
C GLY A 154 -14.30 -7.40 1.67
N GLY A 155 -15.03 -7.69 2.75
CA GLY A 155 -16.49 -7.95 2.74
C GLY A 155 -17.35 -7.09 3.66
N ASP A 156 -16.80 -6.13 4.43
CA ASP A 156 -17.60 -5.26 5.33
C ASP A 156 -17.74 -3.80 4.87
N ASP A 157 -17.19 -3.48 3.69
CA ASP A 157 -17.20 -2.17 3.02
C ASP A 157 -16.61 -1.01 3.85
N LYS A 158 -15.82 -1.30 4.90
CA LYS A 158 -15.19 -0.29 5.77
C LYS A 158 -13.70 -0.11 5.48
N ALA A 159 -13.28 1.14 5.46
CA ALA A 159 -11.92 1.53 5.18
C ALA A 159 -11.03 1.45 6.44
N HIS A 160 -10.56 0.24 6.77
CA HIS A 160 -9.71 -0.01 7.95
C HIS A 160 -8.23 0.39 7.79
N THR A 161 -7.82 0.88 6.62
CA THR A 161 -6.42 1.26 6.31
C THR A 161 -6.35 2.49 5.40
N GLU A 162 -5.19 3.15 5.35
CA GLU A 162 -4.94 4.28 4.43
C GLU A 162 -5.11 3.88 2.96
N ARG A 163 -4.64 2.68 2.57
CA ARG A 163 -4.85 2.13 1.21
C ARG A 163 -6.34 1.92 0.91
N ALA A 164 -7.12 1.51 1.90
CA ALA A 164 -8.58 1.41 1.76
C ALA A 164 -9.25 2.78 1.60
N LEU A 165 -8.92 3.76 2.45
CA LEU A 165 -9.40 5.14 2.32
C LEU A 165 -9.05 5.73 0.94
N MET A 166 -7.84 5.47 0.44
CA MET A 166 -7.38 5.89 -0.89
C MET A 166 -8.18 5.22 -2.01
N MET A 167 -8.43 3.91 -1.96
CA MET A 167 -9.21 3.20 -2.98
C MET A 167 -10.70 3.53 -2.95
N GLN A 168 -11.28 3.76 -1.76
CA GLN A 168 -12.64 4.30 -1.63
C GLN A 168 -12.72 5.67 -2.29
N LYS A 169 -11.79 6.59 -1.98
CA LYS A 169 -11.77 7.93 -2.56
C LYS A 169 -11.56 7.92 -4.08
N TYR A 170 -10.69 7.04 -4.58
CA TYR A 170 -10.45 6.88 -6.02
C TYR A 170 -11.73 6.42 -6.75
N LEU A 171 -12.40 5.40 -6.24
CA LEU A 171 -13.66 4.89 -6.80
C LEU A 171 -14.82 5.90 -6.67
N SER A 172 -14.94 6.60 -5.54
CA SER A 172 -15.97 7.64 -5.36
C SER A 172 -15.76 8.83 -6.28
N ASN A 173 -14.51 9.23 -6.52
CA ASN A 173 -14.19 10.34 -7.44
C ASN A 173 -14.54 9.96 -8.88
N ILE A 174 -14.13 8.78 -9.37
CA ILE A 174 -14.51 8.30 -10.71
C ILE A 174 -16.03 8.32 -10.91
N ALA A 175 -16.79 7.86 -9.90
CA ALA A 175 -18.23 7.86 -9.94
C ALA A 175 -18.83 9.28 -9.92
N ALA A 176 -18.29 10.18 -9.10
CA ALA A 176 -18.74 11.57 -9.00
C ALA A 176 -18.43 12.38 -10.27
N ASP A 177 -17.25 12.21 -10.87
CA ASP A 177 -16.85 12.88 -12.11
C ASP A 177 -17.78 12.46 -13.27
N ARG A 178 -18.11 11.16 -13.36
CA ARG A 178 -19.07 10.62 -14.33
C ARG A 178 -20.51 11.08 -14.08
N ALA A 179 -20.93 11.17 -12.82
CA ALA A 179 -22.23 11.73 -12.45
C ALA A 179 -22.34 13.22 -12.84
N ALA A 180 -21.28 14.01 -12.57
CA ALA A 180 -21.22 15.41 -12.95
C ALA A 180 -21.22 15.61 -14.48
N ALA A 181 -20.57 14.72 -15.24
CA ALA A 181 -20.55 14.76 -16.70
C ALA A 181 -21.94 14.60 -17.35
N ARG A 182 -22.88 13.92 -16.67
CA ARG A 182 -24.27 13.77 -17.13
C ARG A 182 -25.11 15.05 -17.05
N LYS A 183 -24.71 16.00 -16.19
CA LYS A 183 -25.38 17.31 -15.95
C LYS A 183 -26.81 17.21 -15.36
N ASP A 184 -27.15 16.10 -14.71
CA ASP A 184 -28.49 15.86 -14.11
C ASP A 184 -28.83 16.75 -12.89
N GLY A 185 -27.92 17.63 -12.46
CA GLY A 185 -28.11 18.54 -11.32
C GLY A 185 -26.95 18.50 -10.30
N PRO A 186 -27.07 19.23 -9.18
CA PRO A 186 -26.16 19.11 -8.04
C PRO A 186 -26.40 17.79 -7.26
N PHE A 187 -25.39 17.34 -6.53
CA PHE A 187 -25.48 16.24 -5.59
C PHE A 187 -24.38 16.34 -4.53
N ASP A 188 -24.66 15.81 -3.34
CA ASP A 188 -23.78 15.83 -2.16
C ASP A 188 -23.23 14.44 -1.83
N PHE A 189 -23.98 13.40 -2.23
CA PHE A 189 -23.66 12.00 -1.97
C PHE A 189 -23.81 11.14 -3.24
N ILE A 190 -23.06 10.06 -3.27
CA ILE A 190 -23.16 9.01 -4.30
C ILE A 190 -23.25 7.63 -3.63
N GLN A 191 -23.98 6.72 -4.25
CA GLN A 191 -24.03 5.31 -3.88
C GLN A 191 -23.77 4.46 -5.12
N LEU A 192 -22.99 3.39 -4.96
CA LEU A 192 -22.76 2.41 -6.01
C LEU A 192 -23.44 1.08 -5.70
N ARG A 193 -23.86 0.39 -6.77
CA ARG A 193 -24.28 -1.00 -6.74
C ARG A 193 -23.54 -1.77 -7.82
N VAL A 194 -22.85 -2.82 -7.40
CA VAL A 194 -22.11 -3.72 -8.28
C VAL A 194 -22.92 -4.98 -8.50
N VAL A 195 -23.16 -5.33 -9.76
CA VAL A 195 -23.83 -6.58 -10.16
C VAL A 195 -22.90 -7.32 -11.11
N ALA A 196 -22.56 -8.57 -10.81
CA ALA A 196 -21.73 -9.40 -11.67
C ALA A 196 -22.47 -10.68 -12.09
N LEU A 197 -22.60 -10.89 -13.41
CA LEU A 197 -23.19 -12.09 -14.00
C LEU A 197 -22.07 -13.00 -14.51
N SER A 198 -22.09 -14.29 -14.18
CA SER A 198 -21.10 -15.25 -14.70
C SER A 198 -21.10 -15.27 -16.23
N ILE A 199 -19.91 -15.29 -16.84
CA ILE A 199 -19.77 -15.55 -18.27
C ILE A 199 -20.10 -17.02 -18.51
N PRO A 200 -21.01 -17.36 -19.44
CA PRO A 200 -21.34 -18.75 -19.72
C PRO A 200 -20.14 -19.48 -20.35
N ALA A 201 -19.92 -20.72 -19.93
CA ALA A 201 -18.98 -21.60 -20.61
C ALA A 201 -19.43 -21.87 -22.06
N SER A 202 -18.47 -22.13 -22.96
CA SER A 202 -18.78 -22.47 -24.36
C SER A 202 -19.49 -23.83 -24.42
N GLY A 203 -20.78 -23.83 -24.76
CA GLY A 203 -21.62 -25.02 -24.81
C GLY A 203 -23.09 -24.66 -25.05
N PRO A 204 -24.01 -25.65 -25.11
CA PRO A 204 -25.44 -25.40 -25.24
C PRO A 204 -25.98 -24.64 -24.01
N ALA A 205 -26.85 -23.66 -24.25
CA ALA A 205 -27.36 -22.78 -23.20
C ALA A 205 -28.18 -23.54 -22.14
N ALA A 206 -27.95 -23.24 -20.86
CA ALA A 206 -28.57 -23.91 -19.71
C ALA A 206 -30.03 -23.44 -19.43
N GLY A 207 -30.88 -23.47 -20.46
CA GLY A 207 -32.30 -23.14 -20.40
C GLY A 207 -32.62 -21.65 -20.26
N ASN A 208 -33.92 -21.34 -20.24
CA ASN A 208 -34.43 -19.95 -20.29
C ASN A 208 -34.54 -19.27 -18.90
N ARG A 209 -33.80 -19.74 -17.87
CA ARG A 209 -33.83 -19.10 -16.55
C ARG A 209 -32.93 -17.85 -16.55
N PRO A 210 -33.41 -16.68 -16.07
CA PRO A 210 -32.55 -15.51 -15.90
C PRO A 210 -31.31 -15.83 -15.05
N PRO A 211 -30.10 -15.40 -15.47
CA PRO A 211 -28.87 -15.74 -14.76
C PRO A 211 -28.86 -15.10 -13.36
N THR A 212 -28.61 -15.92 -12.33
CA THR A 212 -28.40 -15.43 -10.97
C THR A 212 -27.05 -14.70 -10.90
N PRO A 213 -26.97 -13.46 -10.36
CA PRO A 213 -25.70 -12.78 -10.19
C PRO A 213 -24.77 -13.53 -9.22
N ALA A 214 -23.50 -13.64 -9.60
CA ALA A 214 -22.42 -14.11 -8.73
C ALA A 214 -22.03 -13.04 -7.68
N GLU A 215 -22.29 -11.77 -7.97
CA GLU A 215 -22.13 -10.63 -7.05
C GLU A 215 -23.32 -9.67 -7.19
N ASN A 216 -23.83 -9.15 -6.07
CA ASN A 216 -24.86 -8.12 -6.05
C ASN A 216 -24.65 -7.23 -4.81
N ARG A 217 -23.57 -6.45 -4.82
CA ARG A 217 -23.03 -5.70 -3.68
C ARG A 217 -23.50 -4.25 -3.73
N LEU A 218 -24.15 -3.79 -2.65
CA LEU A 218 -24.62 -2.42 -2.51
C LEU A 218 -23.72 -1.68 -1.52
N LEU A 219 -22.97 -0.70 -1.99
CA LEU A 219 -22.01 0.03 -1.16
C LEU A 219 -22.73 1.06 -0.26
N PRO A 220 -22.12 1.49 0.86
CA PRO A 220 -22.63 2.60 1.65
C PRO A 220 -22.67 3.90 0.84
N TRP A 221 -23.48 4.87 1.30
CA TRP A 221 -23.45 6.23 0.76
C TRP A 221 -22.13 6.91 1.10
N TRP A 222 -21.49 7.53 0.10
CA TRP A 222 -20.29 8.35 0.28
C TRP A 222 -20.61 9.80 0.01
N LYS A 223 -20.24 10.69 0.94
CA LYS A 223 -20.25 12.14 0.69
C LYS A 223 -19.13 12.45 -0.29
N VAL A 224 -19.45 13.16 -1.38
CA VAL A 224 -18.51 13.47 -2.45
C VAL A 224 -18.44 14.97 -2.68
N THR A 225 -17.23 15.53 -2.60
CA THR A 225 -16.96 16.89 -3.05
C THR A 225 -16.83 16.90 -4.57
N ARG A 226 -17.64 17.71 -5.26
CA ARG A 226 -17.46 17.97 -6.69
C ARG A 226 -16.07 18.57 -6.94
N HIS A 227 -15.15 17.79 -7.51
CA HIS A 227 -13.91 18.33 -8.07
C HIS A 227 -14.29 19.07 -9.35
N GLY A 228 -14.27 20.41 -9.33
CA GLY A 228 -14.82 21.17 -10.46
C GLY A 228 -15.01 22.67 -10.27
N LYS A 229 -14.00 23.37 -9.77
CA LYS A 229 -13.41 24.47 -10.54
C LYS A 229 -11.93 24.64 -10.19
#